data_AF-A0AAW1RVP7-F1
#
_entry.id   AF-A0AAW1RVP7-F1
#
_cell.length_a   1.000
_cell.length_b   1.000
_cell.length_c   1.000
_cell.angle_alpha   90.00
_cell.angle_beta   90.00
_cell.angle_gamma   90.00
#
_symmetry.space_group_name_H-M   'P 1'
#
loop_
_entity.id
_entity.type
_entity.pdbx_description
1 polymer ?
#
loop_
_entity_poly.entity_id
_entity_poly.type
_entity_poly.pdbx_seq_one_letter_code
_entity_poly.pdbx_strand_id
1 'polypeptide(L)'
;MTLHVHLLQTDILDHKESQAKAAERRCAALEDEVITLKEELHEATERATKLFEETSEQALQIEAAQEFKAQLQQLQDTIKKQDAVVLAQKGEIQSLSDELQTVQTEVKSSHTRIADLTLKTQGGKTLLMLGGEGKGSQGERELAALNLDTLGWQSANMARAAEGVAGHSATPIQRNKILVYGGTRAAGLTHEVVLLYTDTLKWVSLNPRGSIKPCVRQYHAATCLLDKVFVFGGQSQEGHLLNDLWQWDLEALQWVQIMYIHTIGGANTAPPSPRRGASLVVSEDGRKLWIFGGNSGHGSLNDLYSFDIESCMWCQVSVVGVVPEARELHAAAMVGRYLVVSKGIMDTGQNNGRTLVDTLALDTSSPSWETLDDGHWASSFALTKPRAAISAFCGNRLYSIRHNRNERVDELQILEFTLPEDIERMQSERKRLNVASESLAISGEAACTSSSITITWSPPTKNADRISNFKVMVATTYGVVKTVYIGPKQQCLVASLKPSQEYVFSVKALYDDGSFLWSESQSFSTRA
;
A
#
# COMPACT_ATOMS: atom_id res chain seq x y z
N MET A 1 -5.71 -138.09 81.71
CA MET A 1 -5.99 -137.63 80.33
C MET A 1 -6.77 -136.30 80.29
N THR A 2 -6.65 -135.45 81.31
CA THR A 2 -7.49 -134.23 81.46
C THR A 2 -6.66 -132.93 81.45
N LEU A 3 -5.32 -133.02 81.54
CA LEU A 3 -4.43 -131.85 81.51
C LEU A 3 -3.99 -131.44 80.09
N HIS A 4 -4.11 -132.33 79.09
CA HIS A 4 -3.59 -132.08 77.74
C HIS A 4 -4.58 -131.33 76.83
N VAL A 5 -5.87 -131.34 77.17
CA VAL A 5 -6.92 -130.64 76.40
C VAL A 5 -7.01 -129.14 76.75
N HIS A 6 -6.63 -128.75 77.98
CA HIS A 6 -6.71 -127.36 78.40
C HIS A 6 -5.56 -126.50 77.84
N LEU A 7 -4.36 -127.07 77.69
CA LEU A 7 -3.20 -126.39 77.09
C LEU A 7 -3.38 -126.09 75.59
N LEU A 8 -4.06 -126.98 74.85
CA LEU A 8 -4.33 -126.80 73.40
C LEU A 8 -5.41 -125.74 73.11
N GLN A 9 -6.36 -125.52 74.03
CA GLN A 9 -7.40 -124.49 73.85
C GLN A 9 -6.87 -123.07 74.14
N THR A 10 -5.95 -122.91 75.09
CA THR A 10 -5.27 -121.63 75.34
C THR A 10 -4.38 -121.21 74.18
N ASP A 11 -3.61 -122.13 73.59
CA ASP A 11 -2.74 -121.82 72.44
C ASP A 11 -3.53 -121.39 71.18
N ILE A 12 -4.72 -121.95 70.97
CA ILE A 12 -5.60 -121.56 69.84
C ILE A 12 -6.23 -120.19 70.07
N LEU A 13 -6.62 -119.87 71.30
CA LEU A 13 -7.19 -118.56 71.67
C LEU A 13 -6.13 -117.47 71.56
N ASP A 14 -4.92 -117.69 72.05
CA ASP A 14 -3.80 -116.75 71.95
C ASP A 14 -3.41 -116.50 70.48
N HIS A 15 -3.44 -117.53 69.64
CA HIS A 15 -3.19 -117.39 68.20
C HIS A 15 -4.28 -116.57 67.50
N LYS A 16 -5.55 -116.78 67.86
CA LYS A 16 -6.69 -116.03 67.29
C LYS A 16 -6.70 -114.57 67.76
N GLU A 17 -6.36 -114.30 69.01
CA GLU A 17 -6.22 -112.95 69.55
C GLU A 17 -5.04 -112.21 68.90
N SER A 18 -3.93 -112.90 68.63
CA SER A 18 -2.79 -112.36 67.89
C SER A 18 -3.16 -112.02 66.43
N GLN A 19 -3.93 -112.89 65.75
CA GLN A 19 -4.47 -112.60 64.41
C GLN A 19 -5.44 -111.41 64.40
N ALA A 20 -6.30 -111.29 65.41
CA ALA A 20 -7.24 -110.17 65.55
C ALA A 20 -6.49 -108.84 65.76
N LYS A 21 -5.51 -108.79 66.68
CA LYS A 21 -4.66 -107.61 66.90
C LYS A 21 -3.83 -107.24 65.66
N ALA A 22 -3.38 -108.23 64.89
CA ALA A 22 -2.70 -107.98 63.62
C ALA A 22 -3.63 -107.40 62.55
N ALA A 23 -4.88 -107.85 62.50
CA ALA A 23 -5.90 -107.30 61.60
C ALA A 23 -6.31 -105.87 61.99
N GLU A 24 -6.49 -105.59 63.29
CA GLU A 24 -6.80 -104.24 63.80
C GLU A 24 -5.69 -103.24 63.47
N ARG A 25 -4.41 -103.63 63.65
CA ARG A 25 -3.27 -102.79 63.23
C ARG A 25 -3.25 -102.53 61.72
N ARG A 26 -3.70 -103.49 60.92
CA ARG A 26 -3.78 -103.36 59.46
C ARG A 26 -4.93 -102.45 59.05
N CYS A 27 -6.08 -102.52 59.72
CA CYS A 27 -7.18 -101.58 59.54
C CYS A 27 -6.76 -100.15 59.93
N ALA A 28 -6.11 -99.96 61.09
CA ALA A 28 -5.63 -98.65 61.51
C ALA A 28 -4.63 -98.06 60.50
N ALA A 29 -3.70 -98.88 59.97
CA ALA A 29 -2.77 -98.43 58.93
C ALA A 29 -3.46 -98.03 57.62
N LEU A 30 -4.52 -98.75 57.24
CA LEU A 30 -5.33 -98.42 56.05
C LEU A 30 -6.19 -97.17 56.29
N GLU A 31 -6.69 -96.94 57.50
CA GLU A 31 -7.41 -95.73 57.88
C GLU A 31 -6.51 -94.49 57.79
N ASP A 32 -5.27 -94.58 58.29
CA ASP A 32 -4.27 -93.53 58.15
C ASP A 32 -3.94 -93.26 56.66
N GLU A 33 -3.77 -94.30 55.84
CA GLU A 33 -3.54 -94.17 54.39
C GLU A 33 -4.72 -93.50 53.67
N VAL A 34 -5.96 -93.82 54.06
CA VAL A 34 -7.17 -93.17 53.53
C VAL A 34 -7.25 -91.69 53.93
N ILE A 35 -6.79 -91.33 55.13
CA ILE A 35 -6.71 -89.93 55.56
C ILE A 35 -5.71 -89.18 54.71
N THR A 36 -4.50 -89.72 54.53
CA THR A 36 -3.47 -89.10 53.67
C THR A 36 -3.94 -88.92 52.23
N LEU A 37 -4.57 -89.94 51.63
CA LEU A 37 -5.11 -89.84 50.27
C LEU A 37 -6.24 -88.81 50.13
N LYS A 38 -7.04 -88.58 51.18
CA LYS A 38 -8.07 -87.54 51.17
C LYS A 38 -7.47 -86.13 51.22
N GLU A 39 -6.40 -85.94 51.99
CA GLU A 39 -5.67 -84.68 52.02
C GLU A 39 -5.02 -84.39 50.66
N GLU A 40 -4.36 -85.38 50.05
CA GLU A 40 -3.79 -85.25 48.70
C GLU A 40 -4.86 -84.96 47.64
N LEU A 41 -6.03 -85.60 47.73
CA LEU A 41 -7.15 -85.33 46.82
C LEU A 41 -7.70 -83.92 47.02
N HIS A 42 -7.79 -83.43 48.25
CA HIS A 42 -8.23 -82.08 48.55
C HIS A 42 -7.27 -81.05 47.98
N GLU A 43 -5.96 -81.21 48.21
CA GLU A 43 -4.93 -80.36 47.62
C GLU A 43 -4.96 -80.39 46.09
N ALA A 44 -5.13 -81.57 45.49
CA ALA A 44 -5.24 -81.70 44.04
C ALA A 44 -6.46 -80.97 43.49
N THR A 45 -7.58 -81.00 44.22
CA THR A 45 -8.82 -80.32 43.84
C THR A 45 -8.69 -78.80 43.95
N GLU A 46 -8.04 -78.29 45.00
CA GLU A 46 -7.74 -76.86 45.13
C GLU A 46 -6.82 -76.38 44.00
N ARG A 47 -5.76 -77.14 43.70
CA ARG A 47 -4.85 -76.82 42.58
C ARG A 47 -5.58 -76.81 41.24
N ALA A 48 -6.47 -77.77 40.99
CA ALA A 48 -7.27 -77.83 39.76
C ALA A 48 -8.24 -76.65 39.65
N THR A 49 -8.87 -76.25 40.75
CA THR A 49 -9.79 -75.10 40.79
C THR A 49 -9.05 -73.80 40.48
N LYS A 50 -7.88 -73.59 41.10
CA LYS A 50 -7.04 -72.42 40.85
C LYS A 50 -6.56 -72.35 39.39
N LEU A 51 -6.13 -73.48 38.82
CA LEU A 51 -5.76 -73.57 37.41
C LEU A 51 -6.93 -73.23 36.48
N PHE A 52 -8.15 -73.66 36.83
CA PHE A 52 -9.35 -73.36 36.06
C PHE A 52 -9.68 -71.85 36.08
N GLU A 53 -9.60 -71.21 37.23
CA GLU A 53 -9.79 -69.75 37.37
C GLU A 53 -8.74 -68.96 36.57
N GLU A 54 -7.46 -69.31 36.69
CA GLU A 54 -6.37 -68.69 35.92
C GLU A 54 -6.56 -68.88 34.39
N THR A 55 -7.04 -70.05 33.97
CA THR A 55 -7.34 -70.32 32.55
C THR A 55 -8.53 -69.49 32.06
N SER A 56 -9.55 -69.28 32.91
CA SER A 56 -10.71 -68.45 32.60
C SER A 56 -10.35 -66.96 32.48
N GLU A 57 -9.48 -66.44 33.35
CA GLU A 57 -8.97 -65.07 33.25
C GLU A 57 -8.13 -64.87 31.98
N GLN A 58 -7.28 -65.84 31.62
CA GLN A 58 -6.51 -65.80 30.38
C GLN A 58 -7.42 -65.83 29.15
N ALA A 59 -8.52 -66.59 29.17
CA ALA A 59 -9.49 -66.62 28.07
C ALA A 59 -10.14 -65.25 27.84
N LEU A 60 -10.53 -64.54 28.90
CA LEU A 60 -11.08 -63.17 28.82
C LEU A 60 -10.06 -62.17 28.27
N GLN A 61 -8.79 -62.27 28.68
CA GLN A 61 -7.71 -61.43 28.15
C GLN A 61 -7.45 -61.70 26.66
N ILE A 62 -7.54 -62.96 26.21
CA ILE A 62 -7.42 -63.33 24.80
C ILE A 62 -8.57 -62.73 23.98
N GLU A 63 -9.80 -62.76 24.49
CA GLU A 63 -10.96 -62.18 23.81
C GLU A 63 -10.82 -60.66 23.65
N ALA A 64 -10.40 -59.95 24.71
CA ALA A 64 -10.10 -58.52 24.64
C ALA A 64 -8.94 -58.20 23.66
N ALA A 65 -7.90 -59.04 23.61
CA ALA A 65 -6.81 -58.89 22.66
C ALA A 65 -7.26 -59.16 21.20
N GLN A 66 -8.20 -60.08 20.99
CA GLN A 66 -8.82 -60.32 19.68
C GLN A 66 -9.65 -59.12 19.21
N GLU A 67 -10.40 -58.49 20.12
CA GLU A 67 -11.16 -57.27 19.81
C GLU A 67 -10.23 -56.10 19.47
N PHE A 68 -9.15 -55.90 20.23
CA PHE A 68 -8.14 -54.89 19.92
C PHE A 68 -7.44 -55.14 18.57
N LYS A 69 -7.16 -56.42 18.24
CA LYS A 69 -6.61 -56.82 16.94
C LYS A 69 -7.59 -56.49 15.80
N ALA A 70 -8.90 -56.69 16.00
CA ALA A 70 -9.92 -56.33 15.02
C ALA A 70 -9.99 -54.80 14.81
N GLN A 71 -9.91 -54.01 15.87
CA GLN A 71 -9.84 -52.55 15.79
C GLN A 71 -8.58 -52.06 15.06
N LEU A 72 -7.42 -52.67 15.34
CA LEU A 72 -6.16 -52.39 14.63
C LEU A 72 -6.27 -52.69 13.13
N GLN A 73 -6.90 -53.81 12.76
CA GLN A 73 -7.13 -54.17 11.36
C GLN A 73 -8.05 -53.15 10.67
N GLN A 74 -9.12 -52.72 11.34
CA GLN A 74 -10.03 -51.69 10.81
C GLN A 74 -9.33 -50.33 10.63
N LEU A 75 -8.44 -49.95 11.55
CA LEU A 75 -7.61 -48.76 11.45
C LEU A 75 -6.62 -48.85 10.29
N GLN A 76 -5.95 -50.00 10.10
CA GLN A 76 -5.06 -50.23 8.97
C GLN A 76 -5.78 -50.14 7.63
N ASP A 77 -6.99 -50.68 7.53
CA ASP A 77 -7.80 -50.60 6.31
C ASP A 77 -8.28 -49.16 6.04
N THR A 78 -8.56 -48.39 7.10
CA THR A 78 -8.89 -46.97 6.99
C THR A 78 -7.70 -46.14 6.53
N ILE A 79 -6.50 -46.41 7.08
CA ILE A 79 -5.25 -45.77 6.66
C ILE A 79 -4.97 -46.09 5.18
N LYS A 80 -5.09 -47.35 4.75
CA LYS A 80 -4.94 -47.72 3.33
C LYS A 80 -5.92 -46.99 2.41
N LYS A 81 -7.17 -46.82 2.84
CA LYS A 81 -8.17 -46.04 2.09
C LYS A 81 -7.78 -44.56 2.02
N GLN A 82 -7.30 -43.98 3.11
CA GLN A 82 -6.84 -42.58 3.14
C GLN A 82 -5.58 -42.38 2.30
N ASP A 83 -4.62 -43.30 2.33
CA ASP A 83 -3.43 -43.27 1.48
C ASP A 83 -3.78 -43.30 0.00
N ALA A 84 -4.78 -44.10 -0.39
CA ALA A 84 -5.28 -44.12 -1.76
C ALA A 84 -5.92 -42.78 -2.18
N VAL A 85 -6.67 -42.13 -1.27
CA VAL A 85 -7.24 -40.79 -1.50
C VAL A 85 -6.13 -39.74 -1.62
N VAL A 86 -5.12 -39.78 -0.76
CA VAL A 86 -3.97 -38.87 -0.79
C VAL A 86 -3.19 -39.05 -2.09
N LEU A 87 -2.98 -40.28 -2.56
CA LEU A 87 -2.34 -40.55 -3.84
C LEU A 87 -3.15 -40.00 -5.03
N ALA A 88 -4.48 -40.16 -5.02
CA ALA A 88 -5.36 -39.62 -6.04
C ALA A 88 -5.31 -38.08 -6.05
N GLN A 89 -5.42 -37.44 -4.88
CA GLN A 89 -5.30 -35.98 -4.74
C GLN A 89 -3.92 -35.47 -5.17
N LYS A 90 -2.85 -36.20 -4.88
CA LYS A 90 -1.50 -35.85 -5.34
C LYS A 90 -1.39 -35.92 -6.86
N GLY A 91 -2.08 -36.87 -7.50
CA GLY A 91 -2.20 -36.95 -8.96
C GLY A 91 -2.95 -35.77 -9.57
N GLU A 92 -4.09 -35.38 -8.97
CA GLU A 92 -4.86 -34.20 -9.40
C GLU A 92 -4.05 -32.91 -9.22
N ILE A 93 -3.35 -32.74 -8.10
CA ILE A 93 -2.47 -31.59 -7.85
C ILE A 93 -1.34 -31.55 -8.88
N GLN A 94 -0.76 -32.69 -9.25
CA GLN A 94 0.28 -32.74 -10.28
C GLN A 94 -0.28 -32.35 -11.66
N SER A 95 -1.46 -32.87 -12.02
CA SER A 95 -2.14 -32.50 -13.28
C SER A 95 -2.45 -31.00 -13.34
N LEU A 96 -2.99 -30.43 -12.26
CA LEU A 96 -3.25 -29.00 -12.15
C LEU A 96 -1.96 -28.18 -12.18
N SER A 97 -0.87 -28.67 -11.59
CA SER A 97 0.43 -28.02 -11.66
C SER A 97 0.99 -28.00 -13.09
N ASP A 98 0.82 -29.08 -13.84
CA ASP A 98 1.28 -29.19 -15.23
C ASP A 98 0.42 -28.32 -16.18
N GLU A 99 -0.89 -28.26 -15.97
CA GLU A 99 -1.79 -27.32 -16.64
C GLU A 99 -1.42 -25.87 -16.32
N LEU A 100 -1.13 -25.56 -15.07
CA LEU A 100 -0.73 -24.22 -14.63
C LEU A 100 0.63 -23.83 -15.21
N GLN A 101 1.57 -24.76 -15.31
CA GLN A 101 2.85 -24.56 -16.00
C GLN A 101 2.63 -24.24 -17.49
N THR A 102 1.70 -24.95 -18.14
CA THR A 102 1.33 -24.75 -19.56
C THR A 102 0.66 -23.41 -19.79
N VAL A 103 -0.28 -23.02 -18.93
CA VAL A 103 -0.91 -21.70 -18.96
C VAL A 103 0.14 -20.63 -18.67
N GLN A 104 1.09 -20.84 -17.76
CA GLN A 104 2.17 -19.88 -17.51
C GLN A 104 3.11 -19.71 -18.71
N THR A 105 3.42 -20.77 -19.47
CA THR A 105 4.20 -20.64 -20.71
C THR A 105 3.40 -19.99 -21.83
N GLU A 106 2.11 -20.28 -21.95
CA GLU A 106 1.23 -19.60 -22.91
C GLU A 106 1.05 -18.13 -22.57
N VAL A 107 0.86 -17.81 -21.29
CA VAL A 107 0.81 -16.45 -20.75
C VAL A 107 2.14 -15.76 -20.97
N LYS A 108 3.28 -16.39 -20.73
CA LYS A 108 4.61 -15.82 -21.05
C LYS A 108 4.77 -15.57 -22.55
N SER A 109 4.40 -16.52 -23.41
CA SER A 109 4.49 -16.32 -24.87
C SER A 109 3.50 -15.27 -25.37
N SER A 110 2.34 -15.16 -24.74
CA SER A 110 1.34 -14.12 -25.00
C SER A 110 1.81 -12.78 -24.47
N HIS A 111 2.50 -12.72 -23.32
CA HIS A 111 3.17 -11.53 -22.81
C HIS A 111 4.35 -11.15 -23.70
N THR A 112 5.01 -12.10 -24.36
CA THR A 112 6.09 -11.82 -25.32
C THR A 112 5.50 -11.28 -26.63
N ARG A 113 4.40 -11.87 -27.12
CA ARG A 113 3.65 -11.38 -28.28
C ARG A 113 2.97 -10.03 -28.01
N ILE A 114 2.42 -9.84 -26.81
CA ILE A 114 1.91 -8.57 -26.31
C ILE A 114 3.09 -7.62 -26.14
N ALA A 115 4.25 -8.01 -25.61
CA ALA A 115 5.43 -7.15 -25.52
C ALA A 115 5.94 -6.74 -26.90
N ASP A 116 5.88 -7.61 -27.91
CA ASP A 116 6.24 -7.28 -29.30
C ASP A 116 5.18 -6.37 -29.98
N LEU A 117 3.88 -6.60 -29.72
CA LEU A 117 2.81 -5.69 -30.14
C LEU A 117 2.80 -4.38 -29.35
N THR A 118 3.22 -4.42 -28.08
CA THR A 118 3.30 -3.29 -27.14
C THR A 118 4.57 -2.51 -27.41
N LEU A 119 5.68 -3.10 -27.83
CA LEU A 119 6.88 -2.40 -28.34
C LEU A 119 6.59 -1.69 -29.66
N LYS A 120 5.66 -2.21 -30.47
CA LYS A 120 5.13 -1.52 -31.65
C LYS A 120 4.11 -0.42 -31.31
N THR A 121 3.62 -0.37 -30.06
CA THR A 121 2.59 0.59 -29.61
C THR A 121 2.97 1.33 -28.31
N GLN A 122 4.22 1.25 -27.86
CA GLN A 122 4.78 1.80 -26.62
C GLN A 122 5.11 3.29 -26.80
N GLY A 123 5.27 4.11 -25.78
CA GLY A 123 5.63 3.84 -24.41
C GLY A 123 4.63 4.08 -23.30
N GLY A 124 5.22 4.62 -22.23
CA GLY A 124 4.57 4.93 -20.96
C GLY A 124 4.87 3.96 -19.81
N LYS A 125 6.11 3.50 -19.57
CA LYS A 125 6.42 2.59 -18.44
C LYS A 125 7.72 2.84 -17.65
N THR A 126 8.40 3.96 -17.88
CA THR A 126 9.69 4.25 -17.22
C THR A 126 9.77 5.70 -16.79
N LEU A 127 10.07 5.93 -15.51
CA LEU A 127 10.44 7.25 -15.00
C LEU A 127 11.97 7.37 -15.08
N LEU A 128 12.46 8.41 -15.76
CA LEU A 128 13.90 8.65 -15.93
C LEU A 128 14.32 9.80 -15.02
N MET A 129 15.32 9.56 -14.18
CA MET A 129 16.01 10.60 -13.43
C MET A 129 17.32 10.94 -14.12
N LEU A 130 17.48 12.22 -14.44
CA LEU A 130 18.62 12.76 -15.17
C LEU A 130 19.34 13.78 -14.27
N GLY A 131 20.63 13.56 -14.01
CA GLY A 131 21.49 14.49 -13.27
C GLY A 131 21.19 14.62 -11.77
N GLY A 132 21.60 15.75 -11.18
CA GLY A 132 21.50 16.02 -9.73
C GLY A 132 22.82 16.51 -9.12
N GLU A 133 22.76 17.11 -7.93
CA GLU A 133 23.94 17.57 -7.17
C GLU A 133 24.25 16.59 -6.04
N GLY A 134 25.27 15.74 -6.22
CA GLY A 134 25.74 14.79 -5.21
C GLY A 134 26.88 15.34 -4.36
N LYS A 135 27.04 14.87 -3.11
CA LYS A 135 28.10 15.31 -2.18
C LYS A 135 29.53 14.87 -2.54
N GLY A 136 29.73 14.17 -3.67
CA GLY A 136 31.04 13.70 -4.11
C GLY A 136 31.72 14.69 -5.08
N SER A 137 33.05 14.80 -5.02
CA SER A 137 33.88 15.62 -5.93
C SER A 137 33.94 15.11 -7.38
N GLN A 138 33.07 14.17 -7.75
CA GLN A 138 32.75 13.82 -9.13
C GLN A 138 31.23 13.63 -9.19
N GLY A 139 30.52 14.52 -9.90
CA GLY A 139 29.08 14.40 -10.09
C GLY A 139 28.75 13.00 -10.62
N GLU A 140 27.96 12.25 -9.84
CA GLU A 140 27.62 10.87 -10.16
C GLU A 140 26.87 10.83 -11.50
N ARG A 141 27.36 9.96 -12.38
CA ARG A 141 27.18 10.00 -13.84
C ARG A 141 25.94 9.23 -14.30
N GLU A 142 24.96 9.06 -13.42
CA GLU A 142 24.01 7.96 -13.56
C GLU A 142 22.63 8.45 -14.00
N LEU A 143 22.25 8.09 -15.22
CA LEU A 143 20.85 8.01 -15.60
C LEU A 143 20.24 6.85 -14.81
N ALA A 144 19.33 7.16 -13.89
CA ALA A 144 18.57 6.15 -13.17
C ALA A 144 17.20 6.02 -13.84
N ALA A 145 16.85 4.78 -14.22
CA ALA A 145 15.56 4.47 -14.79
C ALA A 145 14.75 3.64 -13.78
N LEU A 146 13.61 4.16 -13.35
CA LEU A 146 12.64 3.42 -12.56
C LEU A 146 11.63 2.79 -13.49
N ASN A 147 11.55 1.46 -13.48
CA ASN A 147 10.48 0.74 -14.14
C ASN A 147 9.18 0.88 -13.32
N LEU A 148 8.13 1.42 -13.94
CA LEU A 148 6.86 1.71 -13.25
C LEU A 148 6.00 0.47 -12.98
N ASP A 149 6.24 -0.64 -13.70
CA ASP A 149 5.52 -1.91 -13.46
C ASP A 149 6.14 -2.69 -12.30
N THR A 150 7.46 -2.70 -12.20
CA THR A 150 8.19 -3.50 -11.20
C THR A 150 8.64 -2.68 -9.99
N LEU A 151 8.55 -1.35 -10.06
CA LEU A 151 9.11 -0.39 -9.10
C LEU A 151 10.61 -0.63 -8.82
N GLY A 152 11.29 -1.28 -9.76
CA GLY A 152 12.71 -1.59 -9.69
C GLY A 152 13.54 -0.50 -10.37
N TRP A 153 14.59 -0.04 -9.70
CA TRP A 153 15.60 0.83 -10.27
C TRP A 153 16.56 0.04 -11.17
N GLN A 154 16.90 0.63 -12.31
CA GLN A 154 17.96 0.15 -13.20
C GLN A 154 18.93 1.31 -13.42
N SER A 155 20.20 1.11 -13.05
CA SER A 155 21.27 2.01 -13.47
C SER A 155 21.65 1.66 -14.91
N ALA A 156 21.45 2.61 -15.83
CA ALA A 156 21.86 2.43 -17.21
C ALA A 156 23.30 2.97 -17.36
N ASN A 157 24.26 2.05 -17.44
CA ASN A 157 25.66 2.41 -17.64
C ASN A 157 25.87 2.78 -19.13
N MET A 158 25.69 4.06 -19.47
CA MET A 158 25.73 4.54 -20.86
C MET A 158 27.01 5.32 -21.14
N ALA A 159 27.77 4.84 -22.14
CA ALA A 159 28.89 5.57 -22.71
C ALA A 159 28.39 6.92 -23.25
N ARG A 160 28.87 8.03 -22.64
CA ARG A 160 28.54 9.44 -22.96
C ARG A 160 27.16 9.95 -22.50
N ALA A 161 26.68 9.56 -21.33
CA ALA A 161 25.72 10.41 -20.63
C ALA A 161 26.26 11.85 -20.59
N ALA A 162 25.43 12.84 -20.94
CA ALA A 162 25.80 14.25 -20.83
C ALA A 162 26.39 14.47 -19.43
N GLU A 163 27.66 14.88 -19.37
CA GLU A 163 28.43 15.01 -18.13
C GLU A 163 27.57 15.70 -17.05
N GLY A 164 27.49 15.09 -15.86
CA GLY A 164 26.57 15.43 -14.76
C GLY A 164 26.04 16.86 -14.83
N VAL A 165 24.77 17.00 -15.21
CA VAL A 165 24.13 18.29 -15.43
C VAL A 165 23.29 18.65 -14.20
N ALA A 166 23.63 19.70 -13.47
CA ALA A 166 22.81 20.25 -12.39
C ALA A 166 22.02 21.48 -12.87
N GLY A 167 20.83 21.72 -12.34
CA GLY A 167 20.01 22.89 -12.69
C GLY A 167 19.58 22.98 -14.17
N HIS A 168 19.55 21.85 -14.89
CA HIS A 168 19.03 21.78 -16.26
C HIS A 168 17.52 21.57 -16.28
N SER A 169 16.92 21.73 -17.45
CA SER A 169 15.56 21.25 -17.72
C SER A 169 15.60 19.96 -18.52
N ALA A 170 14.78 18.97 -18.15
CA ALA A 170 14.51 17.78 -18.94
C ALA A 170 13.01 17.76 -19.31
N THR A 171 12.71 18.15 -20.54
CA THR A 171 11.34 18.36 -21.00
C THR A 171 10.93 17.23 -21.94
N PRO A 172 9.90 16.43 -21.62
CA PRO A 172 9.31 15.50 -22.56
C PRO A 172 8.75 16.26 -23.77
N ILE A 173 9.21 15.93 -24.98
CA ILE A 173 8.76 16.59 -26.22
C ILE A 173 7.94 15.64 -27.10
N GLN A 174 8.20 14.34 -27.01
CA GLN A 174 7.48 13.29 -27.71
C GLN A 174 7.49 12.05 -26.83
N ARG A 175 6.65 11.07 -27.16
CA ARG A 175 6.50 9.83 -26.40
C ARG A 175 7.82 9.12 -26.10
N ASN A 176 8.80 9.23 -26.99
CA ASN A 176 10.11 8.60 -26.86
C ASN A 176 11.30 9.58 -26.88
N LYS A 177 11.07 10.88 -26.66
CA LYS A 177 12.12 11.89 -26.69
C LYS A 177 11.99 12.87 -25.54
N ILE A 178 13.10 13.08 -24.85
CA ILE A 178 13.27 14.12 -23.84
C ILE A 178 14.31 15.11 -24.37
N LEU A 179 13.97 16.40 -24.34
CA LEU A 179 14.91 17.47 -24.63
C LEU A 179 15.53 17.95 -23.32
N VAL A 180 16.86 17.88 -23.25
CA VAL A 180 17.67 18.40 -22.15
C VAL A 180 18.32 19.70 -22.59
N TYR A 181 18.13 20.75 -21.81
CA TYR A 181 18.68 22.07 -22.11
C TYR A 181 19.24 22.76 -20.86
N GLY A 182 20.37 23.43 -21.06
CA GLY A 182 21.01 24.29 -20.06
C GLY A 182 21.60 23.52 -18.88
N GLY A 183 21.73 24.22 -17.76
CA GLY A 183 22.33 23.71 -16.53
C GLY A 183 23.86 23.82 -16.51
N THR A 184 24.44 23.26 -15.47
CA THR A 184 25.87 23.28 -15.18
C THR A 184 26.46 21.89 -15.33
N ARG A 185 27.51 21.78 -16.13
CA ARG A 185 28.33 20.57 -16.29
C ARG A 185 29.69 20.75 -15.62
N ALA A 186 30.54 19.72 -15.68
CA ALA A 186 31.91 19.78 -15.18
C ALA A 186 32.72 20.95 -15.78
N ALA A 187 32.48 21.29 -17.05
CA ALA A 187 33.12 22.42 -17.74
C ALA A 187 32.46 23.79 -17.47
N GLY A 188 31.39 23.85 -16.67
CA GLY A 188 30.61 25.07 -16.40
C GLY A 188 29.21 25.04 -17.02
N LEU A 189 28.55 26.22 -17.04
CA LEU A 189 27.21 26.37 -17.60
C LEU A 189 27.22 26.09 -19.11
N THR A 190 26.14 25.46 -19.60
CA THR A 190 25.99 25.11 -21.01
C THR A 190 24.73 25.72 -21.61
N HIS A 191 24.71 25.84 -22.94
CA HIS A 191 23.54 26.17 -23.76
C HIS A 191 23.22 25.04 -24.75
N GLU A 192 23.85 23.87 -24.56
CA GLU A 192 23.60 22.72 -25.41
C GLU A 192 22.15 22.27 -25.31
N VAL A 193 21.61 21.90 -26.47
CA VAL A 193 20.32 21.24 -26.59
C VAL A 193 20.62 19.80 -26.93
N VAL A 194 20.22 18.86 -26.07
CA VAL A 194 20.49 17.43 -26.27
C VAL A 194 19.18 16.66 -26.24
N LEU A 195 18.97 15.77 -27.20
CA LEU A 195 17.86 14.84 -27.19
C LEU A 195 18.28 13.49 -26.59
N LEU A 196 17.48 13.00 -25.66
CA LEU A 196 17.50 11.63 -25.19
C LEU A 196 16.37 10.85 -25.85
N TYR A 197 16.72 9.85 -26.66
CA TYR A 197 15.77 8.87 -27.18
C TYR A 197 15.54 7.79 -26.12
N THR A 198 14.36 7.75 -25.52
CA THR A 198 14.08 6.88 -24.36
C THR A 198 14.06 5.40 -24.72
N ASP A 199 13.71 5.05 -25.96
CA ASP A 199 13.64 3.64 -26.41
C ASP A 199 15.01 3.00 -26.56
N THR A 200 16.01 3.81 -26.93
CA THR A 200 17.39 3.34 -27.20
C THR A 200 18.40 3.86 -26.19
N LEU A 201 17.96 4.75 -25.28
CA LEU A 201 18.77 5.55 -24.37
C LEU A 201 19.91 6.31 -25.09
N LYS A 202 19.76 6.59 -26.38
CA LYS A 202 20.77 7.30 -27.18
C LYS A 202 20.65 8.81 -27.01
N TRP A 203 21.79 9.45 -26.86
CA TRP A 203 21.94 10.90 -26.79
C TRP A 203 22.31 11.48 -28.15
N VAL A 204 21.63 12.55 -28.55
CA VAL A 204 21.91 13.28 -29.78
C VAL A 204 22.01 14.76 -29.47
N SER A 205 23.18 15.35 -29.69
CA SER A 205 23.34 16.80 -29.60
C SER A 205 22.66 17.48 -30.78
N LEU A 206 21.84 18.49 -30.51
CA LEU A 206 21.23 19.35 -31.50
C LEU A 206 22.02 20.65 -31.57
N ASN A 207 22.42 21.02 -32.78
CA ASN A 207 23.03 22.31 -33.05
C ASN A 207 21.93 23.29 -33.47
N PRO A 208 21.70 24.38 -32.69
CA PRO A 208 20.84 25.48 -33.12
C PRO A 208 21.24 26.01 -34.50
N ARG A 209 20.25 26.12 -35.38
CA ARG A 209 20.38 26.85 -36.64
C ARG A 209 20.18 28.34 -36.36
N GLY A 210 21.03 29.18 -36.94
CA GLY A 210 21.02 30.63 -36.72
C GLY A 210 21.92 31.08 -35.56
N SER A 211 22.10 32.38 -35.44
CA SER A 211 23.02 33.01 -34.48
C SER A 211 22.34 33.43 -33.16
N ILE A 212 21.02 33.60 -33.18
CA ILE A 212 20.24 34.05 -32.02
C ILE A 212 19.96 32.84 -31.14
N LYS A 213 20.31 32.94 -29.85
CA LYS A 213 20.07 31.91 -28.83
C LYS A 213 20.08 32.54 -27.43
N PRO A 214 19.39 31.92 -26.46
CA PRO A 214 19.50 32.31 -25.05
C PRO A 214 20.95 32.23 -24.57
N CYS A 215 21.30 33.07 -23.60
CA CYS A 215 22.54 32.91 -22.83
C CYS A 215 22.55 31.56 -22.10
N VAL A 216 23.75 31.09 -21.76
CA VAL A 216 23.92 29.93 -20.88
C VAL A 216 23.23 30.20 -19.55
N ARG A 217 22.47 29.23 -19.04
CA ARG A 217 21.63 29.42 -17.86
C ARG A 217 21.38 28.13 -17.09
N GLN A 218 21.07 28.27 -15.81
CA GLN A 218 20.66 27.18 -14.92
C GLN A 218 19.41 27.58 -14.12
N TYR A 219 18.72 26.58 -13.58
CA TYR A 219 17.50 26.73 -12.78
C TYR A 219 16.39 27.51 -13.51
N HIS A 220 16.38 27.48 -14.84
CA HIS A 220 15.29 27.99 -15.67
C HIS A 220 14.10 27.02 -15.64
N ALA A 221 12.92 27.56 -15.90
CA ALA A 221 11.72 26.75 -16.07
C ALA A 221 11.56 26.38 -17.54
N ALA A 222 11.08 25.18 -17.85
CA ALA A 222 10.82 24.77 -19.23
C ALA A 222 9.58 23.90 -19.36
N THR A 223 8.89 24.03 -20.49
CA THR A 223 7.71 23.22 -20.82
C THR A 223 7.61 23.00 -22.33
N CYS A 224 6.82 22.02 -22.76
CA CYS A 224 6.61 21.74 -24.18
C CYS A 224 5.14 21.89 -24.53
N LEU A 225 4.85 22.58 -25.62
CA LEU A 225 3.55 22.61 -26.26
C LEU A 225 3.76 22.21 -27.72
N LEU A 226 3.17 21.08 -28.11
CA LEU A 226 3.31 20.52 -29.46
C LEU A 226 4.79 20.33 -29.84
N ASP A 227 5.27 21.05 -30.85
CA ASP A 227 6.61 21.03 -31.41
C ASP A 227 7.51 22.17 -30.88
N LYS A 228 7.07 22.86 -29.82
CA LYS A 228 7.75 24.04 -29.28
C LYS A 228 8.08 23.85 -27.82
N VAL A 229 9.35 24.04 -27.48
CA VAL A 229 9.81 24.06 -26.08
C VAL A 229 9.99 25.49 -25.62
N PHE A 230 9.28 25.87 -24.56
CA PHE A 230 9.36 27.18 -23.95
C PHE A 230 10.32 27.14 -22.77
N VAL A 231 11.15 28.16 -22.62
CA VAL A 231 12.13 28.34 -21.54
C VAL A 231 11.96 29.72 -20.94
N PHE A 232 11.77 29.79 -19.62
CA PHE A 232 11.58 31.04 -18.90
C PHE A 232 12.62 31.22 -17.80
N GLY A 233 13.21 32.43 -17.75
CA GLY A 233 14.04 32.89 -16.65
C GLY A 233 15.28 32.04 -16.40
N GLY A 234 15.59 31.84 -15.11
CA GLY A 234 16.80 31.16 -14.63
C GLY A 234 17.89 32.14 -14.19
N GLN A 235 19.10 31.62 -14.07
CA GLN A 235 20.30 32.39 -13.70
C GLN A 235 21.38 32.25 -14.78
N SER A 236 21.96 33.37 -15.22
CA SER A 236 23.07 33.39 -16.17
C SER A 236 24.41 33.00 -15.53
N GLN A 237 25.45 32.85 -16.36
CA GLN A 237 26.81 32.57 -15.89
C GLN A 237 27.39 33.69 -15.02
N GLU A 238 26.99 34.94 -15.24
CA GLU A 238 27.38 36.10 -14.44
C GLU A 238 26.58 36.20 -13.12
N GLY A 239 25.65 35.28 -12.88
CA GLY A 239 24.81 35.24 -11.69
C GLY A 239 23.55 36.10 -11.77
N HIS A 240 23.30 36.76 -12.91
CA HIS A 240 22.10 37.56 -13.13
C HIS A 240 20.86 36.67 -13.23
N LEU A 241 19.81 37.04 -12.49
CA LEU A 241 18.50 36.42 -12.67
C LEU A 241 17.83 36.96 -13.92
N LEU A 242 17.06 36.12 -14.59
CA LEU A 242 16.45 36.40 -15.88
C LEU A 242 14.92 36.32 -15.80
N ASN A 243 14.22 37.05 -16.66
CA ASN A 243 12.77 36.96 -16.89
C ASN A 243 12.41 36.92 -18.38
N ASP A 244 13.37 36.56 -19.22
CA ASP A 244 13.14 36.37 -20.65
C ASP A 244 12.39 35.06 -20.93
N LEU A 245 11.60 35.06 -22.00
CA LEU A 245 10.90 33.89 -22.50
C LEU A 245 11.47 33.52 -23.88
N TRP A 246 11.91 32.28 -24.01
CA TRP A 246 12.48 31.73 -25.23
C TRP A 246 11.65 30.55 -25.71
N GLN A 247 11.61 30.38 -27.02
CA GLN A 247 11.00 29.24 -27.68
C GLN A 247 12.05 28.54 -28.55
N TRP A 248 12.20 27.24 -28.36
CA TRP A 248 12.90 26.36 -29.27
C TRP A 248 11.90 25.67 -30.19
N ASP A 249 12.07 25.88 -31.48
CA ASP A 249 11.29 25.22 -32.51
C ASP A 249 11.96 23.88 -32.90
N LEU A 250 11.27 22.76 -32.68
CA LEU A 250 11.81 21.43 -32.93
C LEU A 250 11.94 21.09 -34.42
N GLU A 251 11.18 21.75 -35.29
CA GLU A 251 11.24 21.54 -36.75
C GLU A 251 12.34 22.40 -37.37
N ALA A 252 12.34 23.69 -37.07
CA ALA A 252 13.33 24.63 -37.57
C ALA A 252 14.70 24.44 -36.91
N LEU A 253 14.75 23.86 -35.71
CA LEU A 253 15.93 23.77 -34.84
C LEU A 253 16.50 25.15 -34.51
N GLN A 254 15.63 26.12 -34.22
CA GLN A 254 16.01 27.51 -33.97
C GLN A 254 15.44 28.02 -32.66
N TRP A 255 16.19 28.93 -32.04
CA TRP A 255 15.69 29.73 -30.92
C TRP A 255 15.01 30.99 -31.42
N VAL A 256 13.89 31.31 -30.80
CA VAL A 256 13.19 32.58 -30.96
C VAL A 256 12.98 33.18 -29.57
N GLN A 257 13.41 34.41 -29.36
CA GLN A 257 13.06 35.14 -28.16
C GLN A 257 11.62 35.64 -28.31
N ILE A 258 10.76 35.30 -27.35
CA ILE A 258 9.40 35.79 -27.34
C ILE A 258 9.39 37.17 -26.70
N MET A 259 9.08 38.15 -27.52
CA MET A 259 8.79 39.52 -27.06
C MET A 259 7.33 39.58 -26.61
N TYR A 260 7.05 40.35 -25.57
CA TYR A 260 5.71 40.54 -25.05
C TYR A 260 5.19 41.95 -25.34
N ILE A 261 3.87 42.07 -25.45
CA ILE A 261 3.20 43.35 -25.64
C ILE A 261 2.90 43.94 -24.26
N HIS A 262 3.37 45.17 -24.02
CA HIS A 262 3.04 45.92 -22.81
C HIS A 262 2.03 47.01 -23.12
N THR A 263 0.82 46.87 -22.59
CA THR A 263 -0.23 47.91 -22.73
C THR A 263 -0.08 48.93 -21.61
N ILE A 264 0.32 50.15 -21.97
CA ILE A 264 0.41 51.29 -21.05
C ILE A 264 -0.99 51.56 -20.47
N GLY A 265 -1.16 51.38 -19.16
CA GLY A 265 -2.42 51.62 -18.43
C GLY A 265 -3.30 50.39 -18.21
N GLY A 266 -2.95 49.21 -18.73
CA GLY A 266 -3.61 47.95 -18.40
C GLY A 266 -3.09 47.39 -17.08
N ALA A 267 -3.92 47.37 -16.03
CA ALA A 267 -3.58 46.72 -14.77
C ALA A 267 -3.17 45.25 -15.02
N ASN A 268 -2.09 44.80 -14.36
CA ASN A 268 -1.57 43.42 -14.36
C ASN A 268 -0.88 42.92 -15.65
N THR A 269 -0.49 43.78 -16.60
CA THR A 269 0.16 43.36 -17.87
C THR A 269 1.69 43.36 -17.84
N ALA A 270 2.30 43.55 -16.67
CA ALA A 270 3.75 43.51 -16.51
C ALA A 270 4.28 42.05 -16.55
N PRO A 271 5.48 41.81 -17.10
CA PRO A 271 6.11 40.50 -17.03
C PRO A 271 6.47 40.16 -15.56
N PRO A 272 6.66 38.87 -15.24
CA PRO A 272 7.20 38.49 -13.95
C PRO A 272 8.60 39.09 -13.74
N SER A 273 8.94 39.35 -12.48
CA SER A 273 10.30 39.76 -12.11
C SER A 273 11.34 38.67 -12.43
N PRO A 274 12.62 39.04 -12.64
CA PRO A 274 13.71 38.08 -12.83
C PRO A 274 13.78 37.05 -11.71
N ARG A 275 13.83 35.76 -12.08
CA ARG A 275 13.76 34.66 -11.11
C ARG A 275 14.38 33.37 -11.60
N ARG A 276 14.82 32.55 -10.64
CA ARG A 276 15.23 31.15 -10.86
C ARG A 276 14.31 30.19 -10.10
N GLY A 277 14.32 28.91 -10.45
CA GLY A 277 13.62 27.87 -9.71
C GLY A 277 12.09 28.01 -9.69
N ALA A 278 11.53 28.78 -10.63
CA ALA A 278 10.09 28.86 -10.84
C ALA A 278 9.59 27.62 -11.59
N SER A 279 8.28 27.36 -11.55
CA SER A 279 7.65 26.39 -12.45
C SER A 279 7.08 27.07 -13.70
N LEU A 280 7.07 26.35 -14.82
CA LEU A 280 6.43 26.74 -16.07
C LEU A 280 5.60 25.56 -16.57
N VAL A 281 4.29 25.73 -16.71
CA VAL A 281 3.39 24.68 -17.24
C VAL A 281 2.46 25.26 -18.30
N VAL A 282 2.06 24.42 -19.25
CA VAL A 282 1.08 24.81 -20.29
C VAL A 282 -0.33 24.51 -19.76
N SER A 283 -1.29 25.39 -20.05
CA SER A 283 -2.70 25.12 -19.81
C SER A 283 -3.21 23.93 -20.64
N GLU A 284 -4.25 23.27 -20.17
CA GLU A 284 -4.82 22.09 -20.84
C GLU A 284 -5.27 22.37 -22.28
N ASP A 285 -5.82 23.56 -22.52
CA ASP A 285 -6.24 24.02 -23.85
C ASP A 285 -5.07 24.48 -24.75
N GLY A 286 -3.84 24.48 -24.24
CA GLY A 286 -2.64 24.90 -24.97
C GLY A 286 -2.54 26.41 -25.23
N ARG A 287 -3.38 27.25 -24.62
CA ARG A 287 -3.41 28.69 -24.92
C ARG A 287 -2.49 29.54 -24.06
N LYS A 288 -2.22 29.10 -22.83
CA LYS A 288 -1.50 29.88 -21.83
C LYS A 288 -0.33 29.11 -21.23
N LEU A 289 0.72 29.85 -20.89
CA LEU A 289 1.79 29.38 -20.04
C LEU A 289 1.60 29.93 -18.63
N TRP A 290 1.60 29.07 -17.62
CA TRP A 290 1.48 29.43 -16.22
C TRP A 290 2.85 29.41 -15.55
N ILE A 291 3.19 30.49 -14.85
CA ILE A 291 4.41 30.62 -14.06
C ILE A 291 4.04 30.85 -12.61
N PHE A 292 4.62 30.04 -11.73
CA PHE A 292 4.39 30.13 -10.30
C PHE A 292 5.71 30.10 -9.52
N GLY A 293 5.81 31.01 -8.55
CA GLY A 293 6.89 31.06 -7.57
C GLY A 293 8.27 31.32 -8.17
N GLY A 294 9.29 30.68 -7.60
CA GLY A 294 10.72 30.90 -7.87
C GLY A 294 11.37 31.84 -6.85
N ASN A 295 12.63 32.18 -7.05
CA ASN A 295 13.41 33.07 -6.18
C ASN A 295 13.93 34.28 -6.96
N SER A 296 13.65 35.48 -6.44
CA SER A 296 13.98 36.79 -7.01
C SER A 296 15.40 37.29 -6.69
N GLY A 297 16.17 36.51 -5.93
CA GLY A 297 17.42 36.95 -5.30
C GLY A 297 17.19 37.63 -3.95
N HIS A 298 15.96 38.07 -3.67
CA HIS A 298 15.54 38.61 -2.38
C HIS A 298 14.67 37.65 -1.57
N GLY A 299 14.55 36.41 -2.02
CA GLY A 299 13.72 35.37 -1.42
C GLY A 299 12.76 34.73 -2.42
N SER A 300 12.13 33.64 -1.98
CA SER A 300 11.12 32.91 -2.72
C SER A 300 9.86 33.75 -2.94
N LEU A 301 9.11 33.41 -3.99
CA LEU A 301 7.91 34.08 -4.43
C LEU A 301 6.71 33.10 -4.40
N ASN A 302 5.49 33.63 -4.32
CA ASN A 302 4.22 32.89 -4.46
C ASN A 302 3.27 33.58 -5.45
N ASP A 303 3.78 34.46 -6.29
CA ASP A 303 3.01 35.11 -7.34
C ASP A 303 2.72 34.13 -8.48
N LEU A 304 1.59 34.38 -9.15
CA LEU A 304 1.11 33.60 -10.28
C LEU A 304 0.97 34.51 -11.49
N TYR A 305 1.57 34.09 -12.61
CA TYR A 305 1.44 34.75 -13.90
C TYR A 305 0.91 33.77 -14.93
N SER A 306 0.12 34.30 -15.86
CA SER A 306 -0.19 33.64 -17.11
C SER A 306 0.39 34.44 -18.28
N PHE A 307 0.91 33.74 -19.28
CA PHE A 307 1.29 34.31 -20.57
C PHE A 307 0.35 33.74 -21.62
N ASP A 308 -0.39 34.62 -22.29
CA ASP A 308 -1.23 34.23 -23.41
C ASP A 308 -0.38 34.16 -24.69
N ILE A 309 -0.32 32.96 -25.27
CA ILE A 309 0.62 32.67 -26.37
C ILE A 309 0.21 33.40 -27.66
N GLU A 310 -1.09 33.54 -27.91
CA GLU A 310 -1.60 34.16 -29.13
C GLU A 310 -1.42 35.68 -29.12
N SER A 311 -1.82 36.32 -28.02
CA SER A 311 -1.67 37.77 -27.86
C SER A 311 -0.27 38.22 -27.43
N CYS A 312 0.59 37.29 -27.03
CA CYS A 312 1.91 37.55 -26.46
C CYS A 312 1.86 38.53 -25.26
N MET A 313 0.86 38.36 -24.38
CA MET A 313 0.65 39.23 -23.23
C MET A 313 0.81 38.50 -21.91
N TRP A 314 1.45 39.18 -20.97
CA TRP A 314 1.47 38.76 -19.57
C TRP A 314 0.21 39.20 -18.85
N CYS A 315 -0.21 38.39 -17.87
CA CYS A 315 -1.24 38.73 -16.91
C CYS A 315 -0.83 38.21 -15.54
N GLN A 316 -0.60 39.10 -14.59
CA GLN A 316 -0.48 38.73 -13.18
C GLN A 316 -1.87 38.33 -12.67
N VAL A 317 -2.00 37.09 -12.23
CA VAL A 317 -3.29 36.51 -11.86
C VAL A 317 -3.52 36.70 -10.37
N SER A 318 -4.61 37.40 -10.03
CA SER A 318 -5.08 37.50 -8.65
C SER A 318 -5.68 36.16 -8.23
N VAL A 319 -5.22 35.65 -7.10
CA VAL A 319 -5.65 34.36 -6.55
C VAL A 319 -6.34 34.54 -5.21
N VAL A 320 -7.29 33.66 -4.90
CA VAL A 320 -7.98 33.57 -3.62
C VAL A 320 -7.80 32.18 -2.98
N GLY A 321 -8.38 31.92 -1.82
CA GLY A 321 -8.28 30.63 -1.13
C GLY A 321 -7.00 30.47 -0.30
N VAL A 322 -6.53 29.23 -0.16
CA VAL A 322 -5.33 28.89 0.65
C VAL A 322 -4.08 29.11 -0.20
N VAL A 323 -3.68 30.37 -0.36
CA VAL A 323 -2.54 30.74 -1.20
C VAL A 323 -1.27 30.01 -0.72
N PRO A 324 -0.54 29.30 -1.60
CA PRO A 324 0.66 28.61 -1.23
C PRO A 324 1.68 29.58 -0.65
N GLU A 325 2.40 29.09 0.34
CA GLU A 325 3.61 29.72 0.81
C GLU A 325 4.64 29.92 -0.32
N ALA A 326 5.40 31.02 -0.23
CA ALA A 326 6.45 31.37 -1.19
C ALA A 326 7.48 30.25 -1.33
N ARG A 327 7.76 29.85 -2.57
CA ARG A 327 8.57 28.66 -2.86
C ARG A 327 9.32 28.72 -4.17
N GLU A 328 10.47 28.05 -4.20
CA GLU A 328 11.25 27.73 -5.39
C GLU A 328 11.56 26.24 -5.45
N LEU A 329 11.99 25.74 -6.61
CA LEU A 329 12.41 24.36 -6.83
C LEU A 329 11.30 23.34 -6.43
N HIS A 330 10.04 23.74 -6.59
CA HIS A 330 8.86 22.90 -6.41
C HIS A 330 8.51 22.13 -7.68
N ALA A 331 7.74 21.05 -7.52
CA ALA A 331 7.14 20.36 -8.65
C ALA A 331 5.82 21.05 -9.02
N ALA A 332 5.54 21.16 -10.31
CA ALA A 332 4.24 21.60 -10.78
C ALA A 332 3.81 20.87 -12.05
N ALA A 333 2.51 20.67 -12.21
CA ALA A 333 1.91 20.14 -13.43
C ALA A 333 0.47 20.63 -13.60
N MET A 334 0.02 20.59 -14.85
CA MET A 334 -1.37 20.77 -15.21
C MET A 334 -2.07 19.41 -15.14
N VAL A 335 -3.12 19.29 -14.32
CA VAL A 335 -3.97 18.10 -14.23
C VAL A 335 -5.41 18.53 -14.52
N GLY A 336 -5.84 18.35 -15.77
CA GLY A 336 -7.07 18.95 -16.27
C GLY A 336 -7.01 20.47 -16.13
N ARG A 337 -8.05 21.07 -15.55
CA ARG A 337 -8.08 22.51 -15.24
C ARG A 337 -7.31 22.94 -13.98
N TYR A 338 -6.68 22.01 -13.26
CA TYR A 338 -5.99 22.30 -11.99
C TYR A 338 -4.47 22.41 -12.15
N LEU A 339 -3.92 23.57 -11.77
CA LEU A 339 -2.48 23.72 -11.61
C LEU A 339 -2.11 23.17 -10.24
N VAL A 340 -1.43 22.02 -10.23
CA VAL A 340 -0.97 21.39 -8.99
C VAL A 340 0.47 21.80 -8.71
N VAL A 341 0.73 22.25 -7.49
CA VAL A 341 2.06 22.62 -6.99
C VAL A 341 2.36 21.80 -5.74
N SER A 342 3.51 21.15 -5.72
CA SER A 342 3.91 20.27 -4.62
C SER A 342 5.31 20.57 -4.13
N LYS A 343 5.44 20.66 -2.80
CA LYS A 343 6.70 20.82 -2.05
C LYS A 343 7.45 22.08 -2.48
N GLY A 344 8.78 22.04 -2.43
CA GLY A 344 9.68 23.15 -2.75
C GLY A 344 10.46 23.64 -1.54
N ILE A 345 11.16 24.75 -1.74
CA ILE A 345 11.97 25.41 -0.72
C ILE A 345 11.47 26.84 -0.57
N MET A 346 11.18 27.25 0.65
CA MET A 346 11.00 28.65 0.99
C MET A 346 12.33 29.20 1.49
N ASP A 347 12.89 30.16 0.79
CA ASP A 347 14.01 30.99 1.21
C ASP A 347 13.52 32.40 1.51
N THR A 348 13.82 32.91 2.71
CA THR A 348 13.46 34.28 3.13
C THR A 348 14.55 35.30 2.81
N GLY A 349 15.64 34.91 2.14
CA GLY A 349 16.77 35.78 1.83
C GLY A 349 17.71 36.02 3.02
N GLN A 350 17.42 35.45 4.19
CA GLN A 350 18.25 35.56 5.41
C GLN A 350 18.92 34.22 5.81
N ASN A 351 19.20 33.34 4.84
CA ASN A 351 19.76 32.00 5.06
C ASN A 351 18.91 31.09 5.98
N ASN A 352 17.61 31.34 6.09
CA ASN A 352 16.68 30.54 6.91
C ASN A 352 15.71 29.74 6.03
N GLY A 353 16.26 28.99 5.08
CA GLY A 353 15.48 28.19 4.14
C GLY A 353 14.74 27.03 4.83
N ARG A 354 13.47 26.84 4.50
CA ARG A 354 12.67 25.66 4.94
C ARG A 354 12.17 24.87 3.74
N THR A 355 12.21 23.54 3.86
CA THR A 355 11.57 22.64 2.91
C THR A 355 10.08 22.59 3.16
N LEU A 356 9.29 22.78 2.11
CA LEU A 356 7.84 22.64 2.12
C LEU A 356 7.46 21.20 1.74
N VAL A 357 6.40 20.69 2.35
CA VAL A 357 5.93 19.30 2.17
C VAL A 357 4.48 19.22 1.70
N ASP A 358 3.82 20.37 1.59
CA ASP A 358 2.44 20.53 1.18
C ASP A 358 2.25 20.32 -0.33
N THR A 359 1.03 19.95 -0.71
CA THR A 359 0.58 19.90 -2.10
C THR A 359 -0.73 20.68 -2.22
N LEU A 360 -0.77 21.61 -3.16
CA LEU A 360 -1.91 22.49 -3.39
C LEU A 360 -2.33 22.42 -4.85
N ALA A 361 -3.61 22.68 -5.11
CA ALA A 361 -4.16 22.82 -6.44
C ALA A 361 -4.81 24.19 -6.60
N LEU A 362 -4.63 24.79 -7.77
CA LEU A 362 -5.31 25.99 -8.20
C LEU A 362 -6.30 25.63 -9.29
N ASP A 363 -7.57 25.96 -9.09
CA ASP A 363 -8.55 25.94 -10.19
C ASP A 363 -8.28 27.11 -11.14
N THR A 364 -7.85 26.82 -12.38
CA THR A 364 -7.51 27.87 -13.35
C THR A 364 -8.74 28.58 -13.93
N SER A 365 -9.94 28.01 -13.80
CA SER A 365 -11.19 28.62 -14.26
C SER A 365 -11.73 29.67 -13.29
N SER A 366 -11.53 29.45 -11.99
CA SER A 366 -11.80 30.38 -10.91
C SER A 366 -10.58 30.40 -9.99
N PRO A 367 -9.58 31.27 -10.20
CA PRO A 367 -8.25 31.24 -9.56
C PRO A 367 -8.26 31.18 -8.03
N SER A 368 -8.55 30.00 -7.47
CA SER A 368 -8.64 29.73 -6.04
C SER A 368 -7.78 28.53 -5.70
N TRP A 369 -6.90 28.71 -4.73
CA TRP A 369 -6.05 27.65 -4.21
C TRP A 369 -6.77 26.84 -3.14
N GLU A 370 -6.58 25.53 -3.19
CA GLU A 370 -6.98 24.57 -2.18
C GLU A 370 -5.80 23.68 -1.78
N THR A 371 -5.75 23.29 -0.50
CA THR A 371 -4.77 22.34 0.00
C THR A 371 -5.26 20.92 -0.29
N LEU A 372 -4.52 20.18 -1.11
CA LEU A 372 -4.76 18.76 -1.32
C LEU A 372 -4.10 17.91 -0.22
N ASP A 373 -2.94 18.37 0.26
CA ASP A 373 -2.15 17.73 1.30
C ASP A 373 -1.40 18.82 2.09
N ASP A 374 -1.61 18.90 3.39
CA ASP A 374 -0.92 19.82 4.30
C ASP A 374 0.41 19.26 4.83
N GLY A 375 0.79 18.05 4.42
CA GLY A 375 1.96 17.32 4.86
C GLY A 375 1.75 16.54 6.17
N HIS A 376 0.57 16.58 6.79
CA HIS A 376 0.33 15.95 8.09
C HIS A 376 0.01 14.46 8.01
N TRP A 377 -0.42 13.89 6.87
CA TRP A 377 -0.51 12.42 6.73
C TRP A 377 0.88 11.75 6.84
N ALA A 378 1.97 12.50 6.60
CA ALA A 378 3.33 12.02 6.80
C ALA A 378 3.73 11.96 8.28
N SER A 379 2.98 12.58 9.19
CA SER A 379 3.33 12.67 10.62
C SER A 379 3.06 11.39 11.43
N SER A 380 2.37 10.38 10.87
CA SER A 380 2.31 9.04 11.49
C SER A 380 3.67 8.32 11.43
N PHE A 381 4.61 8.83 10.63
CA PHE A 381 6.01 8.41 10.63
C PHE A 381 6.88 9.61 10.98
N ALA A 382 7.19 9.76 12.27
CA ALA A 382 8.09 10.80 12.77
C ALA A 382 9.51 10.63 12.22
N LEU A 383 9.76 11.13 11.01
CA LEU A 383 11.10 11.28 10.43
C LEU A 383 11.41 12.77 10.28
N THR A 384 12.50 13.18 10.94
CA THR A 384 13.00 14.56 11.05
C THR A 384 13.31 15.22 9.71
N LYS A 385 13.12 16.55 9.68
CA LYS A 385 13.66 17.55 8.74
C LYS A 385 13.85 17.02 7.31
N PRO A 386 12.82 17.09 6.45
CA PRO A 386 12.97 16.73 5.04
C PRO A 386 14.04 17.62 4.40
N ARG A 387 15.14 17.01 3.94
CA ARG A 387 15.95 17.59 2.86
C ARG A 387 15.10 17.58 1.58
N ALA A 388 15.37 18.52 0.66
CA ALA A 388 14.62 18.74 -0.57
C ALA A 388 14.13 17.43 -1.19
N ALA A 389 12.81 17.19 -1.19
CA ALA A 389 12.23 16.00 -1.77
C ALA A 389 12.17 16.17 -3.29
N ILE A 390 12.90 15.34 -4.04
CA ILE A 390 12.84 15.33 -5.51
C ILE A 390 11.44 14.85 -5.89
N SER A 391 10.69 15.70 -6.59
CA SER A 391 9.31 15.43 -6.96
C SER A 391 9.10 15.74 -8.43
N ALA A 392 8.41 14.85 -9.13
CA ALA A 392 8.14 14.98 -10.57
C ALA A 392 6.75 14.45 -10.90
N PHE A 393 6.11 15.08 -11.87
CA PHE A 393 4.82 14.61 -12.40
C PHE A 393 5.02 13.74 -13.63
N CYS A 394 4.22 12.69 -13.76
CA CYS A 394 4.06 11.93 -15.00
C CYS A 394 2.56 11.70 -15.22
N GLY A 395 1.98 12.44 -16.17
CA GLY A 395 0.53 12.51 -16.34
C GLY A 395 -0.14 13.08 -15.09
N ASN A 396 -1.14 12.36 -14.57
CA ASN A 396 -1.88 12.74 -13.37
C ASN A 396 -1.28 12.17 -12.07
N ARG A 397 -0.03 11.69 -12.08
CA ARG A 397 0.64 11.12 -10.91
C ARG A 397 1.85 11.96 -10.51
N LEU A 398 1.98 12.26 -9.23
CA LEU A 398 3.17 12.83 -8.62
C LEU A 398 4.01 11.70 -8.01
N TYR A 399 5.25 11.61 -8.45
CA TYR A 399 6.29 10.75 -7.91
C TYR A 399 7.19 11.61 -7.04
N SER A 400 7.40 11.21 -5.78
CA SER A 400 8.26 11.93 -4.87
C SER A 400 9.21 11.00 -4.13
N ILE A 401 10.48 11.34 -4.16
CA ILE A 401 11.54 10.60 -3.48
C ILE A 401 11.85 11.29 -2.16
N ARG A 402 11.78 10.54 -1.06
CA ARG A 402 12.09 11.02 0.29
C ARG A 402 13.42 10.44 0.77
N HIS A 403 14.31 11.32 1.23
CA HIS A 403 15.56 10.93 1.88
C HIS A 403 15.34 10.64 3.37
N ASN A 404 15.78 9.47 3.85
CA ASN A 404 15.82 9.15 5.28
C ASN A 404 17.17 9.56 5.93
N ARG A 405 17.21 9.67 7.26
CA ARG A 405 18.34 10.08 8.13
C ARG A 405 19.70 9.43 7.81
N ASN A 406 19.71 8.28 7.14
CA ASN A 406 20.90 7.46 6.91
C ASN A 406 21.35 7.42 5.43
N GLU A 407 20.85 8.30 4.56
CA GLU A 407 21.29 8.44 3.16
C GLU A 407 21.23 7.14 2.32
N ARG A 408 20.42 6.14 2.72
CA ARG A 408 20.45 4.79 2.11
C ARG A 408 19.11 4.17 1.72
N VAL A 409 17.99 4.86 1.95
CA VAL A 409 16.69 4.41 1.44
C VAL A 409 15.92 5.63 0.93
N ASP A 410 15.78 5.69 -0.38
CA ASP A 410 14.94 6.62 -1.12
C ASP A 410 13.53 6.02 -1.16
N GLU A 411 12.65 6.42 -0.25
CA GLU A 411 11.27 5.94 -0.28
C GLU A 411 10.53 6.68 -1.41
N LEU A 412 10.00 5.90 -2.37
CA LEU A 412 9.18 6.42 -3.45
C LEU A 412 7.73 6.53 -3.00
N GLN A 413 7.23 7.76 -2.92
CA GLN A 413 5.82 8.06 -2.74
C GLN A 413 5.18 8.34 -4.11
N ILE A 414 4.02 7.74 -4.38
CA ILE A 414 3.22 8.00 -5.57
C ILE A 414 1.86 8.53 -5.13
N LEU A 415 1.49 9.72 -5.61
CA LEU A 415 0.17 10.31 -5.40
C LEU A 415 -0.52 10.43 -6.76
N GLU A 416 -1.71 9.84 -6.89
CA GLU A 416 -2.52 9.90 -8.11
C GLU A 416 -3.64 10.92 -7.95
N PHE A 417 -3.68 11.90 -8.85
CA PHE A 417 -4.72 12.91 -8.91
C PHE A 417 -5.78 12.45 -9.90
N THR A 418 -6.96 12.10 -9.39
CA THR A 418 -8.11 11.77 -10.24
C THR A 418 -8.84 13.08 -10.56
N LEU A 419 -9.10 13.32 -11.85
CA LEU A 419 -9.84 14.52 -12.27
C LEU A 419 -11.23 14.53 -11.62
N PRO A 420 -11.77 15.68 -11.21
CA PRO A 420 -13.14 15.76 -10.71
C PRO A 420 -14.17 15.20 -11.69
N GLU A 421 -13.95 15.30 -12.99
CA GLU A 421 -14.80 14.70 -14.03
C GLU A 421 -14.71 13.17 -14.05
N ASP A 422 -13.52 12.60 -13.78
CA ASP A 422 -13.36 11.16 -13.59
C ASP A 422 -13.98 10.72 -12.26
N ILE A 423 -13.92 11.55 -11.21
CA ILE A 423 -14.62 11.32 -9.95
C ILE A 423 -16.14 11.39 -10.17
N GLU A 424 -16.66 12.36 -10.90
CA GLU A 424 -18.08 12.51 -11.24
C GLU A 424 -18.54 11.37 -12.15
N ARG A 425 -17.72 10.94 -13.11
CA ARG A 425 -17.97 9.76 -13.95
C ARG A 425 -17.98 8.49 -13.11
N MET A 426 -16.98 8.27 -12.26
CA MET A 426 -16.89 7.14 -11.34
C MET A 426 -18.01 7.18 -10.29
N GLN A 427 -18.39 8.35 -9.80
CA GLN A 427 -19.51 8.54 -8.87
C GLN A 427 -20.83 8.29 -9.59
N SER A 428 -20.98 8.68 -10.85
CA SER A 428 -22.17 8.43 -11.67
C SER A 428 -22.30 6.95 -12.04
N GLU A 429 -21.20 6.29 -12.40
CA GLU A 429 -21.11 4.83 -12.59
C GLU A 429 -21.37 4.09 -11.27
N ARG A 430 -20.81 4.58 -10.16
CA ARG A 430 -21.06 4.04 -8.82
C ARG A 430 -22.48 4.31 -8.36
N LYS A 431 -23.12 5.43 -8.72
CA LYS A 431 -24.55 5.70 -8.48
C LYS A 431 -25.40 4.74 -9.30
N ARG A 432 -25.04 4.53 -10.57
CA ARG A 432 -25.69 3.57 -11.47
C ARG A 432 -25.57 2.12 -10.96
N LEU A 433 -24.47 1.79 -10.27
CA LEU A 433 -24.24 0.50 -9.60
C LEU A 433 -24.88 0.44 -8.19
N ASN A 434 -24.93 1.54 -7.44
CA ASN A 434 -25.51 1.66 -6.08
C ASN A 434 -27.04 1.81 -6.06
N VAL A 435 -27.72 1.99 -7.20
CA VAL A 435 -29.18 1.84 -7.28
C VAL A 435 -29.62 0.42 -6.85
N ALA A 436 -28.68 -0.52 -6.68
CA ALA A 436 -28.90 -1.85 -6.14
C ALA A 436 -28.55 -2.04 -4.64
N SER A 437 -28.15 -1.03 -3.86
CA SER A 437 -27.78 -1.22 -2.43
C SER A 437 -28.21 -0.08 -1.49
N GLU A 438 -29.02 -0.41 -0.49
CA GLU A 438 -29.60 0.46 0.56
C GLU A 438 -28.53 1.07 1.51
N SER A 439 -28.66 2.35 1.88
CA SER A 439 -27.60 3.19 2.50
C SER A 439 -27.86 3.65 3.95
N LEU A 440 -26.78 4.04 4.66
CA LEU A 440 -26.82 4.75 5.95
C LEU A 440 -27.33 6.18 5.76
N ALA A 441 -28.42 6.56 6.43
CA ALA A 441 -29.02 7.88 6.28
C ALA A 441 -29.27 8.55 7.64
N ILE A 442 -29.03 9.87 7.69
CA ILE A 442 -29.52 10.72 8.78
C ILE A 442 -31.04 10.81 8.60
N SER A 443 -31.79 10.44 9.63
CA SER A 443 -33.24 10.25 9.57
C SER A 443 -33.94 11.09 10.62
N GLY A 444 -34.79 12.02 10.17
CA GLY A 444 -35.71 12.81 11.01
C GLY A 444 -35.47 14.31 10.98
N GLU A 445 -36.52 15.08 11.31
CA GLU A 445 -36.42 16.52 11.58
C GLU A 445 -35.55 16.74 12.82
N ALA A 446 -34.39 17.39 12.66
CA ALA A 446 -33.57 17.73 13.81
C ALA A 446 -34.34 18.68 14.73
N ALA A 447 -34.46 18.32 16.02
CA ALA A 447 -35.00 19.23 17.02
C ALA A 447 -33.95 20.32 17.30
N CYS A 448 -34.13 21.47 16.64
CA CYS A 448 -33.22 22.62 16.75
C CYS A 448 -33.71 23.62 17.80
N THR A 449 -32.83 23.98 18.73
CA THR A 449 -32.99 25.14 19.62
C THR A 449 -32.07 26.29 19.16
N SER A 450 -32.00 27.38 19.94
CA SER A 450 -31.06 28.47 19.69
C SER A 450 -29.60 28.09 19.98
N SER A 451 -29.33 26.99 20.69
CA SER A 451 -27.97 26.60 21.10
C SER A 451 -27.67 25.10 21.04
N SER A 452 -28.60 24.30 20.51
CA SER A 452 -28.41 22.86 20.37
C SER A 452 -29.17 22.27 19.19
N ILE A 453 -28.62 21.19 18.63
CA ILE A 453 -29.21 20.40 17.54
C ILE A 453 -29.18 18.93 17.95
N THR A 454 -30.31 18.24 17.85
CA THR A 454 -30.41 16.79 18.08
C THR A 454 -30.48 16.06 16.75
N ILE A 455 -29.61 15.07 16.54
CA ILE A 455 -29.51 14.32 15.28
C ILE A 455 -29.77 12.85 15.55
N THR A 456 -30.54 12.23 14.66
CA THR A 456 -30.90 10.81 14.69
C THR A 456 -30.56 10.18 13.33
N TRP A 457 -30.14 8.92 13.30
CA TRP A 457 -29.81 8.22 12.06
C TRP A 457 -30.28 6.77 12.09
N SER A 458 -30.48 6.21 10.90
CA SER A 458 -30.89 4.82 10.72
C SER A 458 -29.69 3.97 10.30
N PRO A 459 -29.34 2.88 11.00
CA PRO A 459 -28.26 1.99 10.57
C PRO A 459 -28.61 1.32 9.24
N PRO A 460 -27.61 0.87 8.47
CA PRO A 460 -27.83 0.08 7.26
C PRO A 460 -28.55 -1.22 7.61
N THR A 461 -29.41 -1.73 6.73
CA THR A 461 -30.10 -3.03 6.91
C THR A 461 -29.13 -4.22 6.85
N LYS A 462 -28.05 -4.10 6.06
CA LYS A 462 -27.03 -5.15 5.89
C LYS A 462 -25.84 -4.94 6.83
N ASN A 463 -25.41 -6.01 7.50
CA ASN A 463 -24.29 -6.03 8.46
C ASN A 463 -24.47 -5.07 9.65
N ALA A 464 -25.72 -4.70 9.99
CA ALA A 464 -26.03 -3.80 11.12
C ALA A 464 -25.50 -4.34 12.45
N ASP A 465 -25.53 -5.67 12.58
CA ASP A 465 -25.05 -6.46 13.71
C ASP A 465 -23.53 -6.34 13.93
N ARG A 466 -22.78 -5.99 12.89
CA ARG A 466 -21.32 -5.85 12.94
C ARG A 466 -20.85 -4.44 13.29
N ILE A 467 -21.77 -3.50 13.51
CA ILE A 467 -21.42 -2.11 13.85
C ILE A 467 -20.98 -2.03 15.30
N SER A 468 -19.72 -1.66 15.51
CA SER A 468 -19.11 -1.52 16.84
C SER A 468 -19.44 -0.17 17.48
N ASN A 469 -19.39 0.93 16.71
CA ASN A 469 -19.79 2.26 17.15
C ASN A 469 -20.07 3.22 15.98
N PHE A 470 -20.72 4.34 16.30
CA PHE A 470 -20.91 5.45 15.40
C PHE A 470 -20.03 6.63 15.79
N LYS A 471 -19.65 7.44 14.80
CA LYS A 471 -19.05 8.77 15.00
C LYS A 471 -19.88 9.82 14.29
N VAL A 472 -20.15 10.93 14.96
CA VAL A 472 -20.82 12.09 14.34
C VAL A 472 -19.83 13.22 14.20
N MET A 473 -19.73 13.74 12.98
CA MET A 473 -18.95 14.92 12.66
C MET A 473 -19.87 16.10 12.38
N VAL A 474 -19.48 17.27 12.86
CA VAL A 474 -20.10 18.55 12.54
C VAL A 474 -19.08 19.43 11.82
N ALA A 475 -19.53 20.13 10.78
CA ALA A 475 -18.79 21.17 10.10
C ALA A 475 -19.58 22.49 10.17
N THR A 476 -18.87 23.61 10.15
CA THR A 476 -19.48 24.94 9.92
C THR A 476 -19.38 25.31 8.44
N THR A 477 -20.09 26.35 8.01
CA THR A 477 -19.95 26.94 6.66
C THR A 477 -18.54 27.45 6.32
N TYR A 478 -17.65 27.53 7.33
CA TYR A 478 -16.24 27.90 7.18
C TYR A 478 -15.28 26.69 7.21
N GLY A 479 -15.81 25.47 7.14
CA GLY A 479 -15.02 24.25 6.94
C GLY A 479 -14.37 23.65 8.20
N VAL A 480 -14.66 24.16 9.41
CA VAL A 480 -14.11 23.59 10.65
C VAL A 480 -14.86 22.31 11.00
N VAL A 481 -14.19 21.16 10.91
CA VAL A 481 -14.79 19.85 11.20
C VAL A 481 -14.41 19.36 12.60
N LYS A 482 -15.41 19.00 13.41
CA LYS A 482 -15.23 18.50 14.78
C LYS A 482 -16.01 17.21 14.99
N THR A 483 -15.40 16.23 15.67
CA THR A 483 -16.13 15.06 16.16
C THR A 483 -16.90 15.44 17.41
N VAL A 484 -18.22 15.25 17.39
CA VAL A 484 -19.14 15.63 18.49
C VAL A 484 -19.72 14.43 19.22
N TYR A 485 -19.64 13.24 18.62
CA TYR A 485 -20.12 12.01 19.24
C TYR A 485 -19.26 10.82 18.83
N ILE A 486 -19.02 9.92 19.78
CA ILE A 486 -18.49 8.57 19.56
C ILE A 486 -19.27 7.63 20.47
N GLY A 487 -19.94 6.63 19.92
CA GLY A 487 -20.65 5.63 20.72
C GLY A 487 -21.68 4.83 19.93
N PRO A 488 -22.36 3.88 20.57
CA PRO A 488 -23.26 2.94 19.89
C PRO A 488 -24.68 3.48 19.69
N LYS A 489 -25.03 4.63 20.29
CA LYS A 489 -26.39 5.18 20.16
C LYS A 489 -26.59 5.72 18.75
N GLN A 490 -27.83 5.66 18.27
CA GLN A 490 -28.24 6.16 16.95
C GLN A 490 -28.79 7.60 17.02
N GLN A 491 -28.49 8.30 18.11
CA GLN A 491 -28.92 9.67 18.37
C GLN A 491 -27.86 10.41 19.21
N CYS A 492 -27.66 11.69 18.90
CA CYS A 492 -26.79 12.58 19.68
C CYS A 492 -27.37 14.00 19.79
N LEU A 493 -27.24 14.61 20.97
CA LEU A 493 -27.48 16.03 21.20
C LEU A 493 -26.16 16.79 21.13
N VAL A 494 -26.06 17.77 20.23
CA VAL A 494 -24.91 18.66 20.10
C VAL A 494 -25.30 20.01 20.68
N ALA A 495 -24.70 20.36 21.82
CA ALA A 495 -24.97 21.60 22.56
C ALA A 495 -23.87 22.65 22.36
N SER A 496 -24.08 23.86 22.91
CA SER A 496 -23.15 24.99 22.84
C SER A 496 -22.89 25.50 21.41
N LEU A 497 -23.89 25.38 20.54
CA LEU A 497 -23.87 25.94 19.20
C LEU A 497 -24.26 27.42 19.24
N LYS A 498 -23.79 28.19 18.25
CA LYS A 498 -24.16 29.61 18.14
C LYS A 498 -25.58 29.73 17.55
N PRO A 499 -26.39 30.69 18.00
CA PRO A 499 -27.70 30.97 17.38
C PRO A 499 -27.55 31.45 15.94
N SER A 500 -28.59 31.24 15.12
CA SER A 500 -28.65 31.67 13.71
C SER A 500 -27.46 31.22 12.85
N GLN A 501 -26.92 30.03 13.10
CA GLN A 501 -25.79 29.48 12.35
C GLN A 501 -26.12 28.12 11.74
N GLU A 502 -25.67 27.90 10.51
CA GLU A 502 -25.78 26.61 9.80
C GLU A 502 -24.61 25.69 10.16
N TYR A 503 -24.95 24.42 10.38
CA TYR A 503 -24.04 23.34 10.68
C TYR A 503 -24.32 22.14 9.78
N VAL A 504 -23.28 21.52 9.23
CA VAL A 504 -23.37 20.35 8.37
C VAL A 504 -22.95 19.13 9.17
N PHE A 505 -23.72 18.04 9.12
CA PHE A 505 -23.46 16.83 9.89
C PHE A 505 -23.33 15.60 9.00
N SER A 506 -22.44 14.69 9.40
CA SER A 506 -22.23 13.39 8.77
C SER A 506 -22.03 12.32 9.83
N VAL A 507 -22.58 11.12 9.59
CA VAL A 507 -22.48 9.97 10.50
C VAL A 507 -21.61 8.89 9.89
N LYS A 508 -20.64 8.39 10.67
CA LYS A 508 -19.81 7.23 10.35
C LYS A 508 -20.28 6.02 11.14
N ALA A 509 -20.61 4.92 10.49
CA ALA A 509 -20.66 3.60 11.11
C ALA A 509 -19.29 2.95 11.04
N LEU A 510 -18.79 2.42 12.16
CA LEU A 510 -17.56 1.64 12.25
C LEU A 510 -17.93 0.18 12.52
N TYR A 511 -17.35 -0.73 11.75
CA TYR A 511 -17.57 -2.17 11.90
C TYR A 511 -16.51 -2.80 12.82
N ASP A 512 -16.79 -4.01 13.30
CA ASP A 512 -15.91 -4.82 14.13
C ASP A 512 -14.56 -5.15 13.48
N ASP A 513 -14.51 -5.28 12.16
CA ASP A 513 -13.31 -5.53 11.35
C ASP A 513 -12.49 -4.27 11.03
N GLY A 514 -12.89 -3.11 11.57
CA GLY A 514 -12.25 -1.82 11.33
C GLY A 514 -12.66 -1.12 10.03
N SER A 515 -13.51 -1.75 9.20
CA SER A 515 -14.13 -1.08 8.04
C SER A 515 -15.17 -0.05 8.48
N PHE A 516 -15.64 0.79 7.55
CA PHE A 516 -16.59 1.85 7.88
C PHE A 516 -17.50 2.25 6.70
N LEU A 517 -18.63 2.88 7.05
CA LEU A 517 -19.59 3.45 6.11
C LEU A 517 -19.99 4.87 6.53
N TRP A 518 -20.10 5.78 5.58
CA TRP A 518 -20.53 7.17 5.81
C TRP A 518 -21.97 7.38 5.35
N SER A 519 -22.71 8.23 6.08
CA SER A 519 -23.94 8.84 5.59
C SER A 519 -23.64 9.96 4.60
N GLU A 520 -24.63 10.34 3.79
CA GLU A 520 -24.61 11.65 3.15
C GLU A 520 -24.61 12.77 4.21
N SER A 521 -24.07 13.93 3.86
CA SER A 521 -24.01 15.11 4.72
C SER A 521 -25.34 15.85 4.72
N GLN A 522 -25.79 16.32 5.88
CA GLN A 522 -27.05 17.06 6.00
C GLN A 522 -26.87 18.36 6.80
N SER A 523 -27.43 19.46 6.28
CA SER A 523 -27.40 20.78 6.92
C SER A 523 -28.56 20.98 7.90
N PHE A 524 -28.25 21.60 9.04
CA PHE A 524 -29.23 22.07 10.03
C PHE A 524 -28.83 23.44 10.57
N SER A 525 -29.81 24.31 10.79
CA SER A 525 -29.58 25.66 11.34
C SER A 525 -30.13 25.77 12.75
N THR A 526 -29.37 26.42 13.65
CA THR A 526 -29.85 26.83 14.97
C THR A 526 -30.87 27.97 14.83
N ARG A 527 -31.86 28.00 15.72
CA ARG A 527 -32.86 29.08 15.73
C ARG A 527 -32.25 30.39 16.22
N ALA A 528 -32.90 31.50 15.89
CA ALA A 528 -32.55 32.82 16.39
C ALA A 528 -32.67 32.91 17.92
#